data_AF-N8W9L7-F1
#
_entry.id   AF-N8W9L7-F1
#
_cell.length_a   1.000
_cell.length_b   1.000
_cell.length_c   1.000
_cell.angle_alpha   90.00
_cell.angle_beta   90.00
_cell.angle_gamma   90.00
#
_symmetry.space_group_name_H-M   'P 1'
#
loop_
_entity.id
_entity.type
_entity.pdbx_description
1 polymer ?
#
loop_
_entity_poly.entity_id
_entity_poly.type
_entity_poly.pdbx_seq_one_letter_code
_entity_poly.pdbx_strand_id
1 'polypeptide(L)'
;MILKHRILLKYLSILGFMAGSAVMSSVTFASSEQAWNKHDQEIKAACIKVSQLKNAKTASNVMLFDDRVGYSALLIEGKYPQAHMKNKIGQELCLWNKTSKKAYLTETNIKAH
;
A
#
# COMPACT_ATOMS: atom_id res chain seq x y z
N MET A 1 29.53 2.06 -63.09
CA MET A 1 28.61 1.12 -62.40
C MET A 1 28.90 0.94 -60.89
N ILE A 2 30.05 1.35 -60.38
CA ILE A 2 30.49 1.12 -58.98
C ILE A 2 29.96 2.16 -57.96
N LEU A 3 29.61 3.38 -58.42
CA LEU A 3 29.13 4.45 -57.53
C LEU A 3 27.68 4.25 -57.05
N LYS A 4 26.82 3.66 -57.89
CA LYS A 4 25.42 3.31 -57.53
C LYS A 4 25.35 2.20 -56.48
N HIS A 5 26.28 1.24 -56.50
CA HIS A 5 26.35 0.15 -55.53
C HIS A 5 26.77 0.61 -54.13
N ARG A 6 27.67 1.61 -54.03
CA ARG A 6 28.08 2.19 -52.73
C ARG A 6 26.97 3.00 -52.06
N ILE A 7 26.11 3.65 -52.84
CA ILE A 7 24.95 4.39 -52.32
C ILE A 7 23.88 3.41 -51.85
N LEU A 8 23.59 2.35 -52.62
CA LEU A 8 22.64 1.31 -52.23
C LEU A 8 23.06 0.57 -50.94
N LEU A 9 24.36 0.29 -50.77
CA LEU A 9 24.90 -0.32 -49.55
C LEU A 9 24.72 0.57 -48.31
N LYS A 10 24.89 1.89 -48.44
CA LYS A 10 24.66 2.84 -47.34
C LYS A 10 23.18 2.90 -46.94
N TYR A 11 22.26 2.88 -47.90
CA TYR A 11 20.82 2.85 -47.61
C TYR A 11 20.39 1.52 -46.97
N LEU A 12 20.99 0.39 -47.34
CA LEU A 12 20.72 -0.91 -46.72
C LEU A 12 21.15 -0.94 -45.24
N SER A 13 22.27 -0.29 -44.89
CA SER A 13 22.72 -0.16 -43.49
C SER A 13 21.84 0.77 -42.64
N ILE A 14 21.24 1.81 -43.23
CA ILE A 14 20.36 2.74 -42.50
C ILE A 14 18.96 2.11 -42.31
N LEU A 15 18.45 1.34 -43.27
CA LEU A 15 17.18 0.59 -43.10
C LEU A 15 17.30 -0.61 -42.15
N GLY A 16 18.50 -1.18 -41.96
CA GLY A 16 18.73 -2.28 -41.01
C GLY A 16 18.72 -1.87 -39.53
N PHE A 17 18.95 -0.59 -39.22
CA PHE A 17 19.04 -0.12 -37.82
C PHE A 17 17.67 0.19 -37.19
N MET A 18 16.63 0.44 -38.00
CA MET A 18 15.25 0.70 -37.53
C MET A 18 14.43 -0.58 -37.27
N ALA A 19 14.99 -1.78 -37.49
CA ALA A 19 14.31 -3.05 -37.31
C ALA A 19 14.68 -3.78 -36.00
N GLY A 20 15.52 -3.18 -35.15
CA GLY A 20 16.08 -3.81 -33.93
C GLY A 20 15.42 -3.44 -32.60
N SER A 21 14.41 -2.57 -32.59
CA SER A 21 13.70 -2.20 -31.35
C SER A 21 12.53 -3.15 -31.11
N ALA A 22 12.81 -4.43 -30.89
CA ALA A 22 11.83 -5.34 -30.31
C ALA A 22 11.50 -4.80 -28.91
N VAL A 23 10.31 -4.20 -28.79
CA VAL A 23 9.78 -3.63 -27.55
C VAL A 23 9.68 -4.78 -26.55
N MET A 24 10.68 -4.91 -25.66
CA MET A 24 10.57 -5.71 -24.46
C MET A 24 9.47 -5.06 -23.62
N SER A 25 8.25 -5.53 -23.80
CA SER A 25 7.12 -5.14 -22.97
C SER A 25 7.42 -5.71 -21.59
N SER A 26 8.02 -4.88 -20.73
CA SER A 26 8.22 -5.22 -19.32
C SER A 26 6.87 -5.58 -18.75
N VAL A 27 6.67 -6.85 -18.41
CA VAL A 27 5.47 -7.28 -17.72
C VAL A 27 5.41 -6.55 -16.38
N THR A 28 4.52 -5.57 -16.27
CA THR A 28 4.32 -4.82 -15.04
C THR A 28 3.51 -5.69 -14.09
N PHE A 29 4.20 -6.35 -13.16
CA PHE A 29 3.53 -7.13 -12.12
C PHE A 29 3.04 -6.15 -11.06
N ALA A 30 1.71 -6.01 -10.94
CA ALA A 30 1.12 -5.42 -9.76
C ALA A 30 1.50 -6.28 -8.52
N SER A 31 1.44 -5.68 -7.34
CA SER A 31 1.62 -6.44 -6.09
C SER A 31 0.64 -7.60 -6.03
N SER A 32 1.14 -8.79 -5.64
CA SER A 32 0.31 -9.98 -5.53
C SER A 32 -0.72 -9.83 -4.41
N GLU A 33 -1.82 -10.58 -4.50
CA GLU A 33 -2.83 -10.65 -3.44
C GLU A 33 -2.21 -11.05 -2.09
N GLN A 34 -1.24 -11.97 -2.11
CA GLN A 34 -0.50 -12.37 -0.92
C GLN A 34 0.27 -11.20 -0.29
N ALA A 35 0.87 -10.33 -1.10
CA ALA A 35 1.58 -9.15 -0.61
C ALA A 35 0.63 -8.15 0.05
N TRP A 36 -0.54 -7.93 -0.56
CA TRP A 36 -1.59 -7.08 0.03
C TRP A 36 -2.13 -7.65 1.34
N ASN A 37 -2.44 -8.94 1.39
CA ASN A 37 -2.93 -9.60 2.60
C ASN A 37 -1.91 -9.52 3.75
N LYS A 38 -0.62 -9.73 3.44
CA LYS A 38 0.45 -9.60 4.43
C LYS A 38 0.55 -8.16 4.95
N HIS A 39 0.50 -7.18 4.05
CA HIS A 39 0.55 -5.77 4.41
C HIS A 39 -0.60 -5.37 5.35
N ASP A 40 -1.82 -5.77 5.02
CA ASP A 40 -3.00 -5.52 5.86
C ASP A 40 -2.87 -6.17 7.24
N GLN A 41 -2.35 -7.39 7.31
CA GLN A 41 -2.08 -8.07 8.58
C GLN A 41 -1.05 -7.32 9.43
N GLU A 42 0.02 -6.79 8.82
CA GLU A 42 1.03 -5.99 9.53
C GLU A 42 0.42 -4.73 10.15
N ILE A 43 -0.44 -4.02 9.40
CA ILE A 43 -1.14 -2.83 9.90
C ILE A 43 -2.07 -3.21 11.07
N LYS A 44 -2.91 -4.23 10.88
CA LYS A 44 -3.86 -4.69 11.90
C LYS A 44 -3.14 -5.10 13.18
N ALA A 45 -2.05 -5.87 13.06
CA ALA A 45 -1.26 -6.30 14.21
C ALA A 45 -0.60 -5.12 14.93
N ALA A 46 -0.02 -4.17 14.19
CA ALA A 46 0.61 -2.99 14.77
C ALA A 46 -0.39 -2.13 15.55
N CYS A 47 -1.58 -1.89 14.99
CA CYS A 47 -2.64 -1.12 15.63
C CYS A 47 -3.20 -1.80 16.88
N ILE A 48 -3.51 -3.10 16.81
CA ILE A 48 -4.00 -3.86 17.98
C ILE A 48 -2.96 -3.87 19.09
N LYS A 49 -1.67 -4.03 18.74
CA LYS A 49 -0.57 -4.08 19.72
C LYS A 49 -0.44 -2.81 20.56
N VAL A 50 -0.73 -1.64 19.99
CA VAL A 50 -0.63 -0.36 20.72
C VAL A 50 -1.92 0.02 21.46
N SER A 51 -3.04 -0.67 21.19
CA SER A 51 -4.32 -0.40 21.84
C SER A 51 -4.31 -0.81 23.31
N GLN A 52 -4.97 0.00 24.14
CA GLN A 52 -5.18 -0.30 25.55
C GLN A 52 -6.57 -0.88 25.83
N LEU A 53 -7.40 -1.02 24.80
CA LEU A 53 -8.73 -1.61 24.94
C LEU A 53 -8.62 -3.11 25.23
N LYS A 54 -9.48 -3.59 26.14
CA LYS A 54 -9.66 -5.03 26.37
C LYS A 54 -10.36 -5.65 25.16
N ASN A 55 -9.85 -6.79 24.71
CA ASN A 55 -10.34 -7.52 23.55
C ASN A 55 -10.40 -6.64 22.28
N ALA A 56 -9.37 -5.80 22.09
CA ALA A 56 -9.25 -4.96 20.92
C ALA A 56 -9.29 -5.79 19.62
N LYS A 57 -10.10 -5.36 18.67
CA LYS A 57 -10.26 -5.97 17.35
C LYS A 57 -10.49 -4.91 16.29
N THR A 58 -10.30 -5.28 15.03
CA THR A 58 -10.53 -4.40 13.89
C THR A 58 -12.04 -4.15 13.72
N ALA A 59 -12.43 -2.89 13.58
CA ALA A 59 -13.81 -2.46 13.31
C ALA A 59 -14.01 -2.01 11.85
N SER A 60 -12.94 -1.85 11.07
CA SER A 60 -12.99 -1.52 9.64
C SER A 60 -11.97 -2.34 8.83
N ASN A 61 -12.07 -2.24 7.51
CA ASN A 61 -10.96 -2.54 6.61
C ASN A 61 -9.84 -1.50 6.76
N VAL A 62 -8.64 -1.84 6.28
CA VAL A 62 -7.52 -0.88 6.20
C VAL A 62 -7.88 0.20 5.19
N MET A 63 -7.80 1.46 5.61
CA MET A 63 -7.98 2.62 4.76
C MET A 63 -6.60 3.06 4.27
N LEU A 64 -6.33 2.80 2.99
CA LEU A 64 -5.07 3.20 2.36
C LEU A 64 -5.17 4.67 1.93
N PHE A 65 -4.12 5.44 2.22
CA PHE A 65 -3.92 6.76 1.64
C PHE A 65 -2.79 6.72 0.61
N ASP A 66 -2.66 7.78 -0.18
CA ASP A 66 -1.52 8.02 -1.06
C ASP A 66 -0.20 7.97 -0.28
N ASP A 67 0.88 7.47 -0.89
CA ASP A 67 2.18 7.34 -0.24
C ASP A 67 2.77 8.68 0.22
N ARG A 68 2.38 9.80 -0.41
CA ARG A 68 2.77 11.16 0.03
C ARG A 68 2.21 11.52 1.40
N VAL A 69 1.06 10.95 1.78
CA VAL A 69 0.53 11.08 3.15
C VAL A 69 1.38 10.26 4.11
N GLY A 70 1.86 9.10 3.68
CA GLY A 70 2.77 8.27 4.47
C GLY A 70 2.09 7.44 5.57
N TYR A 71 0.75 7.43 5.61
CA TYR A 71 -0.02 6.68 6.60
C TYR A 71 -1.09 5.79 5.97
N SER A 72 -1.46 4.73 6.68
CA SER A 72 -2.71 3.99 6.51
C SER A 72 -3.54 4.14 7.78
N ALA A 73 -4.86 4.12 7.68
CA ALA A 73 -5.75 4.21 8.83
C ALA A 73 -6.51 2.90 9.06
N LEU A 74 -6.89 2.66 10.31
CA LEU A 74 -7.69 1.51 10.71
C LEU A 74 -8.54 1.89 11.93
N LEU A 75 -9.84 1.60 11.88
CA LEU A 75 -10.69 1.70 13.05
C LEU A 75 -10.58 0.41 13.86
N ILE A 76 -10.36 0.54 15.16
CA ILE A 76 -10.40 -0.58 16.11
C ILE A 76 -11.44 -0.33 17.19
N GLU A 77 -12.00 -1.41 17.71
CA GLU A 77 -12.95 -1.37 18.81
C GLU A 77 -12.60 -2.39 19.89
N GLY A 78 -13.03 -2.12 21.11
CA GLY A 78 -12.82 -2.98 22.26
C GLY A 78 -13.55 -2.42 23.48
N LYS A 79 -13.15 -2.83 24.68
CA LYS A 79 -13.76 -2.34 25.93
C LYS A 79 -12.75 -1.55 26.74
N TYR A 80 -13.17 -0.42 27.29
CA TYR A 80 -12.33 0.36 28.20
C TYR A 80 -11.92 -0.48 29.42
N PRO A 81 -10.62 -0.61 29.73
CA PRO A 81 -10.15 -1.37 30.88
C PRO A 81 -10.48 -0.68 32.22
N GLN A 82 -10.69 0.65 32.22
CA GLN A 82 -10.88 1.46 33.41
C GLN A 82 -12.21 1.12 34.11
N ALA A 83 -12.17 0.88 35.42
CA ALA A 83 -13.35 0.44 36.18
C ALA A 83 -14.53 1.43 36.11
N HIS A 84 -14.24 2.75 36.14
CA HIS A 84 -15.26 3.79 36.04
C HIS A 84 -15.97 3.83 34.68
N MET A 85 -15.37 3.26 33.63
CA MET A 85 -15.97 3.15 32.30
C MET A 85 -16.94 1.97 32.18
N LYS A 86 -17.10 1.13 33.22
CA LYS A 86 -18.08 0.04 33.28
C LYS A 86 -18.09 -0.87 32.03
N ASN A 87 -16.90 -1.22 31.51
CA ASN A 87 -16.75 -2.03 30.30
C ASN A 87 -17.45 -1.46 29.04
N LYS A 88 -17.64 -0.14 28.99
CA LYS A 88 -18.18 0.55 27.81
C LYS A 88 -17.32 0.22 26.58
N ILE A 89 -17.97 0.11 25.42
CA ILE A 89 -17.30 -0.03 24.14
C ILE A 89 -16.55 1.26 23.84
N GLY A 90 -15.25 1.12 23.56
CA GLY A 90 -14.40 2.18 23.06
C GLY A 90 -14.04 1.94 21.60
N GLN A 91 -13.82 3.02 20.87
CA GLN A 91 -13.28 3.00 19.51
C GLN A 91 -12.04 3.86 19.45
N GLU A 92 -11.05 3.40 18.70
CA GLU A 92 -9.81 4.13 18.46
C GLU A 92 -9.55 4.19 16.96
N LEU A 93 -9.16 5.37 16.47
CA LEU A 93 -8.58 5.53 15.15
C LEU A 93 -7.09 5.27 15.25
N CYS A 94 -6.62 4.27 14.52
CA CYS A 94 -5.20 3.99 14.35
C CYS A 94 -4.67 4.63 13.07
N LEU A 95 -3.54 5.33 13.18
CA LEU A 95 -2.71 5.74 12.05
C LEU A 95 -1.41 4.93 12.08
N TRP A 96 -1.13 4.22 11.00
CA TRP A 96 0.08 3.44 10.84
C TRP A 96 1.00 4.09 9.81
N ASN A 97 2.20 4.49 10.23
CA ASN A 97 3.17 5.15 9.37
C ASN A 97 3.86 4.12 8.46
N LYS A 98 3.76 4.31 7.14
CA LYS A 98 4.26 3.36 6.12
C LYS A 98 5.77 3.17 6.15
N THR A 99 6.53 4.21 6.51
CA THR A 99 8.00 4.20 6.53
C THR A 99 8.55 3.62 7.82
N SER A 100 8.15 4.18 8.96
CA SER A 100 8.64 3.79 10.29
C SER A 100 7.95 2.56 10.86
N LYS A 101 6.84 2.12 10.26
CA LYS A 101 6.02 0.98 10.71
C LYS A 101 5.44 1.16 12.12
N LYS A 102 5.39 2.41 12.61
CA LYS A 102 4.82 2.77 13.93
C LYS A 102 3.33 3.04 13.82
N ALA A 103 2.58 2.59 14.82
CA ALA A 103 1.15 2.86 14.98
C ALA A 103 0.92 3.94 16.05
N TYR A 104 -0.06 4.80 15.81
CA TYR A 104 -0.49 5.89 16.67
C TYR A 104 -2.00 5.80 16.85
N LEU A 105 -2.49 6.01 18.06
CA LEU A 105 -3.91 5.90 18.37
C LEU A 105 -4.46 7.23 18.86
N THR A 106 -5.71 7.48 18.51
CA THR A 106 -6.57 8.44 19.20
C THR A 106 -7.91 7.79 19.46
N GLU A 107 -8.50 8.09 20.61
CA GLU A 107 -9.90 7.76 20.86
C GLU A 107 -10.77 8.44 19.82
N THR A 108 -11.85 7.77 19.41
CA THR A 108 -12.83 8.32 18.48
C THR A 108 -14.25 8.08 18.97
N ASN A 109 -15.08 9.10 18.80
CA ASN A 109 -16.50 9.12 19.17
C ASN A 109 -17.40 9.04 17.94
N ILE A 110 -17.08 8.15 16.99
CA ILE A 110 -17.95 7.89 15.84
C ILE A 110 -19.25 7.27 16.36
N LYS A 111 -20.33 8.05 16.32
CA LYS A 111 -21.67 7.50 16.52
C LYS A 111 -22.00 6.68 15.27
N ALA A 112 -22.33 5.41 15.45
CA ALA A 112 -23.01 4.66 14.39
C ALA A 112 -24.35 5.36 14.16
N HIS A 113 -24.49 6.02 13.00
CA HIS A 113 -25.72 6.66 12.56
C HIS A 113 -26.69 5.61 12.01
#